data_AF-A0A378FXR1-F1
#
_entry.id   AF-A0A378FXR1-F1
#
_cell.length_a   1.000
_cell.length_b   1.000
_cell.length_c   1.000
_cell.angle_alpha   90.00
_cell.angle_beta   90.00
_cell.angle_gamma   90.00
#
_symmetry.space_group_name_H-M   'P 1'
#
loop_
_entity.id
_entity.type
_entity.pdbx_description
1 polymer ?
#
loop_
_entity_poly.entity_id
_entity_poly.type
_entity_poly.pdbx_seq_one_letter_code
_entity_poly.pdbx_strand_id
1 'polypeptide(L)'
;MIKITLPDGHYYDEMLTAQGEQRPHYNAWWQWFRNTDQFSIRQKKAQAELLFHRIGITFNVYGEDEGTERLIPFDSVPRIIPAGEWQRIDRGIRQRVKALNAFPL
;
A
#
# COMPACT_ATOMS: atom_id res chain seq x y z
N MET A 1 -8.47 -17.57 8.92
CA MET A 1 -8.58 -16.15 9.34
C MET A 1 -7.24 -15.53 9.07
N ILE A 2 -7.18 -14.37 8.41
CA ILE A 2 -5.92 -13.62 8.29
C ILE A 2 -5.52 -13.23 9.71
N LYS A 3 -4.34 -13.66 10.16
CA LYS A 3 -3.82 -13.29 11.47
C LYS A 3 -3.47 -11.81 11.42
N ILE A 4 -4.14 -11.02 12.24
CA ILE A 4 -3.83 -9.60 12.42
C ILE A 4 -2.85 -9.54 13.58
N THR A 5 -1.63 -9.08 13.29
CA THR A 5 -0.62 -8.82 14.31
C THR A 5 -0.81 -7.39 14.79
N LEU A 6 -0.91 -7.20 16.11
CA LEU A 6 -0.93 -5.86 16.68
C LEU A 6 0.45 -5.22 16.53
N PRO A 7 0.53 -3.91 16.26
CA PRO A 7 1.82 -3.24 16.20
C PRO A 7 2.51 -3.31 17.56
N ASP A 8 3.78 -3.72 17.57
CA ASP A 8 4.65 -3.47 18.73
C ASP A 8 4.64 -1.96 18.95
N GLY A 9 4.22 -1.49 20.13
CA GLY A 9 3.85 -0.09 20.43
C GLY A 9 4.92 1.00 20.20
N HIS A 10 6.03 0.64 19.55
CA HIS A 10 7.10 1.50 19.06
C HIS A 10 6.83 2.07 17.66
N TYR A 11 5.88 1.54 16.88
CA TYR A 11 5.60 1.99 15.52
C TYR A 11 4.18 2.53 15.36
N TYR A 12 4.03 3.54 14.49
CA TYR A 12 2.71 4.02 14.08
C TYR A 12 2.13 3.12 13.00
N ASP A 13 1.00 2.49 13.29
CA ASP A 13 0.23 1.71 12.31
C ASP A 13 -0.87 2.58 11.67
N GLU A 14 -0.98 2.47 10.35
CA GLU A 14 -1.90 3.25 9.52
C GLU A 14 -3.36 2.80 9.66
N MET A 15 -3.57 1.52 9.99
CA MET A 15 -4.89 0.91 10.12
C MET A 15 -5.31 0.78 11.58
N LEU A 16 -4.41 0.38 12.47
CA LEU A 16 -4.68 0.05 13.87
C LEU A 16 -4.13 1.12 14.82
N THR A 17 -4.85 1.32 15.92
CA THR A 17 -4.38 2.09 17.08
C THR A 17 -3.53 1.20 18.00
N ALA A 18 -2.84 1.81 18.96
CA ALA A 18 -2.09 1.07 19.98
C ALA A 18 -2.98 0.14 20.82
N GLN A 19 -4.29 0.43 20.88
CA GLN A 19 -5.31 -0.37 21.56
C GLN A 19 -5.86 -1.51 20.68
N GLY A 20 -5.42 -1.62 19.42
CA GLY A 20 -5.89 -2.62 18.47
C GLY A 20 -7.21 -2.27 17.77
N GLU A 21 -7.75 -1.07 17.98
CA GLU A 21 -8.93 -0.59 17.27
C GLU A 21 -8.55 -0.02 15.90
N GLN A 22 -9.38 -0.25 14.88
CA GLN A 22 -9.14 0.34 13.57
C GLN A 22 -9.38 1.86 13.57
N ARG A 23 -8.57 2.60 12.80
CA ARG A 23 -8.72 4.05 12.63
C ARG A 23 -9.99 4.38 11.83
N PRO A 24 -10.61 5.57 12.06
CA PRO A 24 -11.89 5.91 11.44
C PRO A 24 -11.93 5.82 9.91
N HIS A 25 -10.85 6.24 9.24
CA HIS A 25 -10.76 6.19 7.78
C HIS A 25 -10.66 4.76 7.21
N TYR A 26 -10.33 3.78 8.05
CA TYR A 26 -10.33 2.36 7.68
C TYR A 26 -11.67 1.66 7.91
N ASN A 27 -12.67 2.29 8.55
CA ASN A 27 -13.92 1.63 8.94
C ASN A 27 -14.65 0.93 7.79
N ALA A 28 -14.81 1.60 6.64
CA ALA A 28 -15.51 1.03 5.49
C ALA A 28 -14.78 -0.21 4.95
N TRP A 29 -13.45 -0.12 4.83
CA TRP A 29 -12.64 -1.24 4.38
C TRP A 29 -12.65 -2.38 5.40
N TRP A 30 -12.57 -2.07 6.69
CA TRP A 30 -12.61 -3.05 7.78
C TRP A 30 -13.93 -3.82 7.81
N GLN A 31 -15.06 -3.14 7.64
CA GLN A 31 -16.37 -3.79 7.52
C GLN A 31 -16.44 -4.71 6.31
N TRP A 32 -15.98 -4.24 5.15
CA TRP A 32 -15.89 -5.08 3.95
C TRP A 32 -14.99 -6.30 4.17
N PHE A 33 -13.82 -6.11 4.77
CA PHE A 33 -12.85 -7.16 5.05
C PHE A 33 -13.40 -8.23 6.00
N ARG A 34 -14.13 -7.82 7.06
CA ARG A 34 -14.76 -8.76 8.01
C ARG A 34 -15.93 -9.54 7.41
N ASN A 35 -16.62 -8.96 6.43
CA ASN A 35 -17.78 -9.58 5.78
C ASN A 35 -17.41 -10.42 4.54
N THR A 36 -16.17 -10.30 4.05
CA THR A 36 -15.71 -11.02 2.86
C THR A 36 -15.09 -12.36 3.27
N ASP A 37 -15.46 -13.42 2.56
CA ASP A 37 -14.89 -14.74 2.76
C ASP A 37 -13.44 -14.82 2.26
N GLN A 38 -12.62 -15.65 2.93
CA GLN A 38 -11.21 -15.80 2.57
C GLN A 38 -10.99 -16.37 1.16
N PHE A 39 -11.97 -17.09 0.61
CA PHE A 39 -11.88 -17.62 -0.74
C PHE A 39 -11.96 -16.48 -1.77
N SER A 40 -12.92 -15.57 -1.63
CA SER A 40 -13.02 -14.37 -2.45
C SER A 40 -11.79 -13.45 -2.34
N ILE A 41 -11.20 -13.30 -1.16
CA ILE A 41 -9.97 -12.49 -0.99
C ILE A 41 -8.81 -13.11 -1.76
N ARG A 42 -8.61 -14.44 -1.64
CA ARG A 42 -7.56 -15.15 -2.40
C ARG A 42 -7.80 -15.09 -3.91
N GLN A 43 -9.05 -15.23 -4.34
CA GLN A 43 -9.41 -15.15 -5.75
C GLN A 43 -9.12 -13.76 -6.32
N LYS A 44 -9.47 -12.68 -5.61
CA LYS A 44 -9.14 -11.31 -6.00
C LYS A 44 -7.63 -11.07 -6.06
N LYS A 45 -6.88 -11.64 -5.10
CA LYS A 45 -5.41 -11.57 -5.12
C LYS A 45 -4.83 -12.25 -6.37
N ALA A 46 -5.25 -13.47 -6.68
CA ALA A 46 -4.81 -14.19 -7.87
C ALA A 46 -5.19 -13.47 -9.18
N GLN A 47 -6.39 -12.88 -9.24
CA GLN A 47 -6.82 -12.06 -10.37
C GLN A 47 -5.96 -10.80 -10.54
N ALA A 48 -5.64 -10.13 -9.43
CA ALA A 48 -4.74 -8.98 -9.44
C ALA A 48 -3.35 -9.38 -9.94
N GLU A 49 -2.76 -10.46 -9.41
CA GLU A 49 -1.45 -10.97 -9.86
C GLU A 49 -1.41 -11.28 -11.36
N LEU A 50 -2.44 -11.95 -11.89
CA LEU A 50 -2.58 -12.19 -13.34
C LEU A 50 -2.70 -10.90 -14.14
N LEU A 51 -3.44 -9.91 -13.62
CA LEU A 51 -3.58 -8.60 -14.25
C LEU A 51 -2.23 -7.86 -14.29
N PHE A 52 -1.46 -7.87 -13.19
CA PHE A 52 -0.11 -7.27 -13.15
C PHE A 52 0.84 -7.94 -14.14
N HIS A 53 0.78 -9.27 -14.25
CA HIS A 53 1.55 -10.01 -15.25
C HIS A 53 1.16 -9.61 -16.69
N ARG A 54 -0.14 -9.37 -16.95
CA ARG A 54 -0.64 -8.98 -18.27
C ARG A 54 -0.32 -7.55 -18.66
N ILE A 55 -0.27 -6.61 -17.71
CA ILE A 55 -0.01 -5.19 -17.99
C ILE A 55 1.51 -4.93 -18.15
N GLY A 56 2.37 -5.91 -17.87
CA GLY A 56 3.82 -5.79 -18.06
C GLY A 56 4.47 -4.84 -17.07
N ILE A 57 3.94 -4.73 -15.84
CA ILE A 57 4.60 -4.02 -14.74
C ILE A 57 5.70 -4.95 -14.19
N THR A 58 6.74 -5.15 -15.00
CA THR A 58 7.96 -5.89 -14.65
C THR A 58 9.07 -4.90 -14.36
N PHE A 59 9.92 -5.21 -13.40
CA PHE A 59 11.13 -4.42 -13.14
C PHE A 59 12.37 -5.27 -13.37
N ASN A 60 13.37 -4.68 -14.01
CA ASN A 60 14.68 -5.30 -14.17
C ASN A 60 15.43 -5.22 -12.84
N VAL A 61 15.74 -6.38 -12.26
CA VAL A 61 16.65 -6.47 -11.14
C VAL A 61 18.07 -6.45 -11.70
N TYR A 62 18.79 -5.33 -11.56
CA TYR A 62 20.22 -5.31 -11.82
C TYR A 62 20.96 -5.78 -10.57
N GLY A 63 21.44 -7.02 -10.61
CA GLY A 63 22.23 -7.64 -9.56
C GLY A 63 22.08 -9.15 -9.62
N GLU A 64 23.13 -9.81 -10.11
CA GLU A 64 23.32 -11.27 -10.26
C GLU A 64 22.74 -11.90 -11.54
N ASP A 65 23.61 -11.93 -12.56
CA ASP A 65 23.77 -12.87 -13.69
C ASP A 65 22.60 -13.41 -14.54
N GLU A 66 21.34 -13.10 -14.26
CA GLU A 66 20.26 -13.43 -15.20
C GLU A 66 19.20 -12.33 -15.16
N GLY A 67 18.95 -11.70 -16.32
CA GLY A 67 17.88 -10.73 -16.57
C GLY A 67 16.49 -11.34 -16.38
N THR A 68 16.19 -11.71 -15.15
CA THR A 68 14.94 -12.33 -14.74
C THR A 68 14.00 -11.21 -14.37
N GLU A 69 13.07 -10.92 -15.28
CA GLU A 69 11.95 -10.01 -15.00
C GLU A 69 11.21 -10.49 -13.75
N ARG A 70 11.13 -9.64 -12.73
CA ARG A 70 10.31 -9.92 -11.53
C ARG A 70 9.07 -9.04 -11.53
N LEU A 71 7.97 -9.63 -11.06
CA LEU A 71 6.72 -8.92 -10.86
C LEU A 71 6.82 -8.02 -9.63
N ILE A 72 6.30 -6.80 -9.73
CA ILE A 72 6.14 -5.93 -8.55
C ILE A 72 5.23 -6.65 -7.55
N PRO A 73 5.66 -6.79 -6.28
CA PRO A 73 4.81 -7.41 -5.26
C PRO A 73 3.56 -6.55 -5.06
N PHE A 74 2.39 -7.18 -5.21
CA PHE A 74 1.11 -6.53 -5.00
C PHE A 74 0.62 -6.73 -3.56
N ASP A 75 0.21 -5.65 -2.92
CA ASP A 75 -0.50 -5.69 -1.63
C ASP A 75 -2.01 -5.51 -1.84
N SER A 76 -2.79 -6.43 -1.27
CA SER A 76 -4.25 -6.39 -1.30
C SER A 76 -4.85 -5.44 -0.25
N VAL A 77 -4.07 -5.07 0.77
CA VAL A 77 -4.49 -4.13 1.81
C VAL A 77 -4.19 -2.70 1.34
N PRO A 78 -5.21 -1.84 1.14
CA PRO A 78 -4.99 -0.49 0.68
C PRO A 78 -4.38 0.36 1.80
N ARG A 79 -3.47 1.27 1.41
CA ARG A 79 -3.06 2.38 2.25
C ARG A 79 -4.03 3.55 2.07
N ILE A 80 -4.94 3.73 3.02
CA ILE A 80 -5.97 4.76 2.94
C ILE A 80 -5.43 6.05 3.56
N ILE A 81 -5.35 7.11 2.76
CA ILE A 81 -4.92 8.44 3.20
C ILE A 81 -6.15 9.36 3.25
N PRO A 82 -6.54 9.90 4.42
CA PRO A 82 -7.64 10.86 4.53
C PRO A 82 -7.40 12.10 3.66
N ALA A 83 -8.49 12.68 3.14
CA ALA A 83 -8.40 13.84 2.23
C ALA A 83 -7.63 15.03 2.83
N GLY A 84 -7.83 15.35 4.11
CA GLY A 84 -7.11 16.43 4.78
C GLY A 84 -5.61 16.18 4.92
N GLU A 85 -5.22 14.92 5.14
CA GLU A 85 -3.82 14.53 5.18
C GLU A 85 -3.19 14.62 3.79
N TRP A 86 -3.88 14.10 2.77
CA TRP A 86 -3.42 14.19 1.38
C TRP A 86 -3.23 15.63 0.91
N GLN A 87 -4.13 16.54 1.26
CA GLN A 87 -3.99 17.97 0.95
C GLN A 87 -2.74 18.60 1.58
N ARG A 88 -2.32 18.13 2.76
CA ARG A 88 -1.07 18.58 3.38
C ARG A 88 0.14 18.01 2.63
N ILE A 89 0.10 16.73 2.29
CA ILE A 89 1.17 16.03 1.56
C ILE A 89 1.37 16.66 0.18
N ASP A 90 0.30 16.84 -0.61
CA ASP A 90 0.35 17.43 -1.95
C ASP A 90 0.99 18.83 -1.94
N ARG A 91 0.57 19.70 -1.02
CA ARG A 91 1.17 21.03 -0.87
C ARG A 91 2.66 20.96 -0.52
N GLY A 92 3.04 20.08 0.41
CA GLY A 92 4.43 19.90 0.83
C GLY A 92 5.32 19.36 -0.30
N ILE A 93 4.83 18.39 -1.06
CA ILE A 93 5.56 17.82 -2.21
C ILE A 93 5.74 18.90 -3.28
N ARG A 94 4.71 19.65 -3.64
CA ARG A 94 4.81 20.75 -4.63
C ARG A 94 5.82 21.81 -4.20
N GLN A 95 5.78 22.20 -2.92
CA GLN A 95 6.76 23.15 -2.37
C GLN A 95 8.18 22.60 -2.51
N ARG A 96 8.41 21.33 -2.11
CA ARG A 96 9.74 20.69 -2.16
C ARG A 96 10.26 20.57 -3.59
N VAL A 97 9.43 20.14 -4.53
CA VAL A 97 9.80 20.05 -5.96
C VAL A 97 10.15 21.43 -6.51
N LYS A 98 9.36 22.47 -6.18
CA LYS A 98 9.67 23.84 -6.60
C LYS A 98 11.02 24.32 -6.06
N ALA A 99 11.31 24.03 -4.78
CA ALA A 99 12.60 24.38 -4.19
C ALA A 99 13.76 23.63 -4.86
N LEU A 100 13.65 22.32 -5.04
CA LEU A 100 14.67 21.51 -5.71
C LEU A 100 14.94 21.98 -7.15
N ASN A 101 13.90 22.29 -7.91
CA ASN A 101 14.05 22.80 -9.28
C ASN A 101 14.65 24.21 -9.35
N ALA A 102 14.57 24.99 -8.27
CA ALA A 102 15.18 26.32 -8.19
C ALA A 102 16.67 26.26 -7.81
N PHE A 103 17.15 25.11 -7.34
CA PHE A 103 18.57 24.84 -7.10
C PHE A 103 19.01 23.66 -7.98
N PRO A 104 19.11 23.86 -9.31
CA PRO A 104 19.81 22.90 -10.14
C PRO A 104 21.28 22.87 -9.67
N LEU A 105 21.72 21.69 -9.26
CA LEU A 105 23.16 21.38 -9.15
C LEU A 105 23.81 21.55 -10.52
#